data_AF-A0A9X5C485-F1
#
_entry.id   AF-A0A9X5C485-F1
#
_cell.length_a   1.000
_cell.length_b   1.000
_cell.length_c   1.000
_cell.angle_alpha   90.00
_cell.angle_beta   90.00
_cell.angle_gamma   90.00
#
_symmetry.space_group_name_H-M   'P 1'
#
loop_
_entity.id
_entity.type
_entity.pdbx_description
1 polymer ?
#
loop_
_entity_poly.entity_id
_entity_poly.type
_entity_poly.pdbx_seq_one_letter_code
_entity_poly.pdbx_strand_id
1 'polypeptide(L)'
;KDHCTKCKNSWTSSKYGRVIKTRPEWDIRLYTEVPRGTETYKRIYNQRTATERINNRILNDYGLHRMMIHTKKHYSFMTTMIGICIHLDARYKQAQAEA
;
A
#
# COMPACT_ATOMS: atom_id res chain seq x y z
N LYS A 1 -9.46 -17.64 -15.68
CA LYS A 1 -8.56 -18.81 -15.85
C LYS A 1 -8.81 -19.73 -14.68
N ASP A 2 -9.67 -20.72 -14.87
CA ASP A 2 -10.00 -21.71 -13.85
C ASP A 2 -8.73 -22.43 -13.43
N HIS A 3 -8.38 -22.32 -12.15
CA HIS A 3 -7.32 -23.15 -11.59
C HIS A 3 -7.81 -24.59 -11.60
N CYS A 4 -7.33 -25.36 -12.58
CA CYS A 4 -7.51 -26.79 -12.64
C CYS A 4 -6.86 -27.43 -11.39
N THR A 5 -7.65 -27.64 -10.35
CA THR A 5 -7.31 -28.57 -9.27
C THR A 5 -7.38 -29.96 -9.88
N LYS A 6 -6.22 -30.50 -10.25
CA LYS A 6 -6.02 -31.79 -10.95
C LYS A 6 -6.56 -33.06 -10.27
N CYS A 7 -7.44 -32.99 -9.26
CA CYS A 7 -8.11 -34.15 -8.70
C CYS A 7 -9.58 -33.82 -8.36
N LYS A 8 -10.53 -34.56 -8.95
CA LYS A 8 -11.97 -34.55 -8.58
C LYS A 8 -12.23 -34.99 -7.13
N ASN A 9 -11.28 -35.71 -6.54
CA ASN A 9 -11.39 -36.34 -5.22
C ASN A 9 -10.28 -35.77 -4.31
N SER A 10 -10.64 -34.87 -3.40
CA SER A 10 -9.72 -34.17 -2.50
C SER A 10 -9.35 -34.95 -1.23
N TRP A 11 -9.34 -36.29 -1.31
CA TRP A 11 -9.08 -37.15 -0.15
C TRP A 11 -7.57 -37.31 0.03
N THR A 12 -6.97 -36.44 0.84
CA THR A 12 -5.61 -36.65 1.34
C THR A 12 -5.65 -37.81 2.35
N SER A 13 -4.76 -38.80 2.19
CA SER A 13 -4.62 -39.97 3.08
C SER A 13 -4.02 -39.66 4.46
N SER A 14 -3.60 -38.42 4.70
CA SER A 14 -3.19 -37.96 6.03
C SER A 14 -4.40 -37.87 6.95
N LYS A 15 -4.25 -38.35 8.18
CA LYS A 15 -5.23 -38.22 9.27
C LYS A 15 -5.68 -36.76 9.50
N TYR A 16 -4.85 -35.79 9.12
CA TYR A 16 -5.09 -34.35 9.30
C TYR A 16 -5.62 -33.64 8.02
N GLY A 17 -5.79 -34.35 6.91
CA GLY A 17 -6.26 -33.76 5.64
C GLY A 17 -5.22 -32.90 4.90
N ARG A 18 -5.68 -32.10 3.93
CA ARG A 18 -4.83 -31.22 3.09
C ARG A 18 -4.26 -30.08 3.93
N VAL A 19 -2.94 -29.99 4.03
CA VAL A 19 -2.23 -28.89 4.70
C VAL A 19 -1.73 -27.88 3.67
N ILE A 20 -2.19 -26.64 3.74
CA ILE A 20 -1.67 -25.52 2.95
C ILE A 20 -0.70 -24.73 3.82
N LYS A 21 0.56 -24.65 3.40
CA LYS A 21 1.57 -23.82 4.06
C LYS A 21 1.39 -22.37 3.62
N THR A 22 0.78 -21.57 4.48
CA THR A 22 0.78 -20.11 4.32
C THR A 22 2.14 -19.59 4.76
N ARG A 23 2.81 -18.80 3.91
CA ARG A 23 4.05 -18.09 4.26
C ARG A 23 3.68 -16.62 4.52
N PRO A 24 3.21 -16.28 5.73
CA PRO A 24 2.71 -14.93 6.02
C PRO A 24 3.77 -13.84 5.83
N GLU A 25 5.04 -14.17 6.04
CA GLU A 25 6.19 -13.28 5.81
C GLU A 25 6.31 -12.80 4.36
N TRP A 26 5.84 -13.59 3.40
CA TRP A 26 6.09 -13.34 1.97
C TRP A 26 5.06 -12.39 1.35
N ASP A 27 3.88 -12.32 1.93
CA ASP A 27 2.81 -11.44 1.46
C ASP A 27 1.99 -10.95 2.64
N ILE A 28 2.48 -9.87 3.25
CA ILE A 28 1.81 -9.17 4.35
C ILE A 28 0.44 -8.66 3.89
N ARG A 29 0.24 -8.39 2.59
CA ARG A 29 -1.07 -7.96 2.08
C ARG A 29 -2.07 -9.10 2.14
N LEU A 30 -1.66 -10.34 1.85
CA LEU A 30 -2.54 -11.50 1.92
C LEU A 30 -2.74 -12.00 3.36
N TYR A 31 -1.67 -11.99 4.17
CA TYR A 31 -1.67 -12.45 5.56
C TYR A 31 -1.31 -11.31 6.52
N THR A 32 -2.24 -10.37 6.69
CA THR A 32 -2.05 -9.24 7.60
C THR A 32 -2.08 -9.68 9.05
N GLU A 33 -1.24 -9.07 9.89
CA GLU A 33 -1.25 -9.30 11.36
C GLU A 33 -2.62 -9.03 11.97
N VAL A 34 -3.28 -7.96 11.52
CA VAL A 34 -4.67 -7.68 11.87
C VAL A 34 -5.59 -8.49 10.96
N PRO A 35 -6.47 -9.34 11.50
CA PRO A 35 -7.39 -10.12 10.70
C PRO A 35 -8.29 -9.24 9.83
N ARG A 36 -8.40 -9.56 8.54
CA ARG A 36 -9.29 -8.86 7.60
C ARG A 36 -10.74 -8.95 8.08
N GLY A 37 -11.50 -7.87 7.87
CA GLY A 37 -12.93 -7.78 8.26
C GLY A 37 -13.18 -7.28 9.68
N THR A 38 -12.16 -7.25 10.53
CA THR A 38 -12.22 -6.57 11.84
C THR A 38 -12.36 -5.06 11.68
N GLU A 39 -12.94 -4.39 12.68
CA GLU A 39 -13.08 -2.93 12.67
C GLU A 39 -11.71 -2.24 12.69
N THR A 40 -10.75 -2.81 13.40
CA THR A 40 -9.36 -2.35 13.42
C THR A 40 -8.72 -2.41 12.03
N TYR A 41 -8.94 -3.50 11.28
CA TYR A 41 -8.48 -3.61 9.90
C TYR A 41 -9.10 -2.53 9.01
N LYS A 42 -10.42 -2.34 9.06
CA LYS A 42 -11.11 -1.33 8.24
C LYS A 42 -10.56 0.07 8.51
N ARG A 43 -10.39 0.42 9.79
CA ARG A 43 -9.82 1.71 10.20
C ARG A 43 -8.42 1.94 9.63
N ILE A 44 -7.54 0.97 9.72
CA ILE A 44 -6.17 1.07 9.17
C ILE A 44 -6.23 1.13 7.64
N TYR A 45 -7.04 0.28 7.01
CA TYR A 45 -7.18 0.21 5.56
C TYR A 45 -7.72 1.51 4.96
N ASN A 46 -8.62 2.20 5.66
CA ASN A 46 -9.16 3.50 5.24
C ASN A 46 -8.06 4.57 5.09
N GLN A 47 -6.93 4.47 5.81
CA GLN A 47 -5.81 5.41 5.67
C GLN A 47 -5.13 5.28 4.30
N ARG A 48 -5.25 4.12 3.62
CA ARG A 48 -4.64 3.88 2.31
C ARG A 48 -5.04 4.94 1.29
N THR A 49 -6.30 5.34 1.26
CA THR A 49 -6.79 6.35 0.30
C THR A 49 -6.10 7.70 0.51
N ALA A 50 -5.81 8.07 1.77
CA ALA A 50 -5.05 9.29 2.05
C ALA A 50 -3.60 9.16 1.54
N THR A 51 -2.96 8.01 1.75
CA THR A 51 -1.63 7.72 1.20
C THR A 51 -1.61 7.74 -0.33
N GLU A 52 -2.62 7.16 -1.00
CA GLU A 52 -2.76 7.18 -2.47
C GLU A 52 -2.87 8.61 -3.01
N ARG A 53 -3.61 9.48 -2.32
CA ARG A 53 -3.69 10.90 -2.67
C ARG A 53 -2.33 11.59 -2.53
N ILE A 54 -1.61 11.37 -1.42
CA ILE A 54 -0.28 11.95 -1.22
C ILE A 54 0.69 11.46 -2.30
N ASN A 55 0.67 10.16 -2.62
CA ASN A 55 1.49 9.61 -3.70
C ASN A 55 1.14 10.26 -5.04
N ASN A 56 -0.14 10.46 -5.35
CA ASN A 56 -0.53 11.18 -6.55
C ASN A 56 0.05 12.60 -6.59
N ARG A 57 0.00 13.33 -5.46
CA ARG A 57 0.60 14.66 -5.37
C ARG A 57 2.10 14.62 -5.61
N ILE A 58 2.82 13.71 -4.97
CA ILE A 58 4.27 13.58 -5.11
C ILE A 58 4.66 13.24 -6.56
N LEU A 59 4.01 12.24 -7.14
CA LEU A 59 4.40 11.69 -8.43
C LEU A 59 3.91 12.55 -9.61
N ASN A 60 2.67 13.03 -9.55
CA ASN A 60 2.01 13.73 -10.65
C ASN A 60 2.01 15.26 -10.47
N ASP A 61 1.55 15.79 -9.34
CA ASP A 61 1.42 17.25 -9.15
C ASP A 61 2.80 17.93 -9.08
N TYR A 62 3.70 17.37 -8.26
CA TYR A 62 5.09 17.82 -8.19
C TYR A 62 5.98 17.18 -9.27
N GLY A 63 5.42 16.25 -10.06
CA GLY A 63 6.06 15.73 -11.26
C GLY A 63 7.31 14.89 -11.02
N LEU A 64 7.47 14.24 -9.86
CA LEU A 64 8.65 13.41 -9.56
C LEU A 64 8.91 12.34 -10.63
N HIS A 65 7.87 11.77 -11.23
CA HIS A 65 8.01 10.84 -12.37
C HIS A 65 8.64 11.46 -13.61
N ARG A 66 8.37 12.75 -13.86
CA ARG A 66 8.88 13.49 -15.02
C ARG A 66 10.32 13.96 -14.84
N MET A 67 10.84 13.90 -13.61
CA MET A 67 12.21 14.31 -13.30
C MET A 67 13.28 13.31 -13.77
N MET A 68 12.89 12.11 -14.23
CA MET A 68 13.79 11.08 -14.79
C MET A 68 15.01 10.77 -13.90
N ILE A 69 14.79 10.72 -12.58
CA ILE A 69 15.85 10.49 -11.60
C ILE A 69 16.08 8.98 -11.43
N HIS A 70 17.28 8.52 -11.78
CA HIS A 70 17.64 7.09 -11.68
C HIS A 70 18.34 6.73 -10.36
N THR A 71 18.97 7.69 -9.68
CA THR A 71 19.75 7.42 -8.47
C THR A 71 18.90 7.55 -7.21
N LYS A 72 18.93 6.51 -6.36
CA LYS A 72 18.17 6.47 -5.10
C LYS A 72 18.42 7.67 -4.18
N LYS A 73 19.66 8.16 -4.10
CA LYS A 73 20.05 9.33 -3.27
C LYS A 73 19.36 10.63 -3.72
N HIS A 74 19.31 10.86 -5.03
CA HIS A 74 18.63 12.04 -5.59
C HIS A 74 17.12 11.90 -5.46
N TYR A 75 16.60 10.69 -5.67
CA TYR A 75 15.18 10.41 -5.51
C TYR A 75 14.71 10.68 -4.08
N SER A 76 15.46 10.23 -3.07
CA SER A 76 15.15 10.51 -1.66
C SER A 76 15.22 12.01 -1.35
N PHE A 77 16.24 12.71 -1.84
CA PHE A 77 16.36 14.16 -1.62
C PHE A 77 15.18 14.94 -2.21
N MET A 78 14.83 14.66 -3.47
CA MET A 78 13.71 15.33 -4.14
C MET A 78 12.37 14.99 -3.49
N THR A 79 12.17 13.73 -3.09
CA THR A 79 10.94 13.32 -2.39
C THR A 79 10.79 14.06 -1.05
N THR A 80 11.87 14.24 -0.29
CA THR A 80 11.85 15.02 0.96
C THR A 80 11.50 16.49 0.71
N MET A 81 12.09 17.11 -0.31
CA MET A 81 11.79 18.50 -0.67
C MET A 81 10.32 18.68 -1.07
N ILE A 82 9.80 17.79 -1.92
CA ILE A 82 8.38 17.76 -2.31
C ILE A 82 7.50 17.58 -1.07
N GLY A 83 7.89 16.72 -0.13
CA GLY A 83 7.21 16.54 1.15
C GLY A 83 7.09 17.85 1.93
N ILE A 84 8.15 18.64 2.02
CA ILE A 84 8.14 19.96 2.67
C ILE A 84 7.16 20.90 1.94
N CYS A 85 7.21 20.95 0.61
CA CYS A 85 6.30 21.78 -0.18
C CYS A 85 4.83 21.41 0.00
N ILE A 86 4.50 20.11 0.10
CA ILE A 86 3.15 19.62 0.37
C ILE A 86 2.62 20.15 1.72
N HIS A 87 3.47 20.19 2.75
CA HIS A 87 3.11 20.73 4.06
C HIS A 87 2.90 22.25 4.01
N LEU A 88 3.77 22.96 3.29
CA LEU A 88 3.64 24.40 3.09
C LEU A 88 2.34 24.77 2.34
N ASP A 89 2.00 24.05 1.27
CA ASP A 89 0.74 24.24 0.55
C ASP A 89 -0.49 23.95 1.43
N ALA A 90 -0.42 22.92 2.28
CA ALA A 90 -1.48 22.64 3.24
C ALA A 90 -1.65 23.79 4.27
N ARG A 91 -0.54 24.33 4.78
CA ARG A 91 -0.56 25.50 5.68
C ARG A 91 -1.10 26.75 5.00
N TYR A 92 -0.70 26.99 3.76
CA TYR A 92 -1.17 28.13 2.97
C TYR A 92 -2.69 28.05 2.73
N LYS A 93 -3.19 26.88 2.34
CA LYS A 93 -4.64 26.65 2.17
C LYS A 93 -5.42 26.86 3.45
N GLN A 94 -4.87 26.43 4.59
CA GLN A 94 -5.49 26.66 5.88
C GLN A 94 -5.58 28.16 6.20
N ALA A 95 -4.49 28.91 6.02
CA ALA A 95 -4.47 30.36 6.25
C ALA A 95 -5.45 31.12 5.33
N GLN A 96 -5.63 30.67 4.07
CA GLN A 96 -6.61 31.24 3.14
C GLN A 96 -8.06 30.93 3.53
N ALA A 97 -8.32 29.82 4.19
CA ALA A 97 -9.67 29.47 4.66
C ALA A 97 -10.06 30.20 5.96
N GLU A 98 -9.07 30.65 6.72
CA GLU A 98 -9.25 31.41 7.96
C GLU A 98 -9.36 32.94 7.73
N ALA A 99 -8.94 33.43 6.56
CA ALA A 99 -9.02 34.83 6.13
C ALA A 99 -10.35 35.16 5.44
#